data_AF-A0A1B1CQN3-F1
#
_entry.id   AF-A0A1B1CQN3-F1
#
_cell.length_a   1.000
_cell.length_b   1.000
_cell.length_c   1.000
_cell.angle_alpha   90.00
_cell.angle_beta   90.00
_cell.angle_gamma   90.00
#
_symmetry.space_group_name_H-M   'P 1'
#
loop_
_entity.id
_entity.type
_entity.pdbx_description
1 polymer ?
#
loop_
_entity_poly.entity_id
_entity_poly.type
_entity_poly.pdbx_seq_one_letter_code
_entity_poly.pdbx_strand_id
1 'polypeptide(L)'
;KDTDILAAFRMTPQPGVPPEEAGAAVAAESSTGTWTTVWTDGLTSLDRYKGRCYDIEPVAGEENQYIAYVAYPSDLFEEGSVTNLFTSIVGNVFGFKALRALRLEDLRIPPAYSKTFQGPPHGIQV
;
A
#
# COMPACT_ATOMS: atom_id res chain seq x y z
N LYS A 1 0.89 0.48 13.10
CA LYS A 1 0.52 -0.42 14.22
C LYS A 1 1.09 -1.81 13.96
N ASP A 2 1.20 -2.65 14.99
CA ASP A 2 1.71 -4.02 14.85
C ASP A 2 0.78 -4.92 14.01
N THR A 3 -0.49 -4.55 13.89
CA THR A 3 -1.47 -5.26 13.06
C THR A 3 -1.53 -4.76 11.62
N ASP A 4 -0.85 -3.67 11.27
CA ASP A 4 -0.93 -3.12 9.91
C ASP A 4 -0.08 -3.95 8.94
N ILE A 5 -0.59 -4.08 7.72
CA ILE A 5 0.24 -4.50 6.58
C ILE A 5 1.04 -3.28 6.13
N LEU A 6 2.36 -3.42 5.98
CA LEU A 6 3.21 -2.33 5.47
C LEU A 6 3.71 -2.70 4.09
N ALA A 7 3.72 -1.73 3.17
CA ALA A 7 4.28 -1.87 1.84
C ALA A 7 5.40 -0.85 1.62
N ALA A 8 6.47 -1.31 0.99
CA ALA A 8 7.51 -0.44 0.46
C ALA A 8 7.38 -0.35 -1.06
N PHE A 9 7.09 0.84 -1.57
CA PHE A 9 6.97 1.09 -2.99
C PHE A 9 8.14 1.92 -3.50
N ARG A 10 8.90 1.38 -4.45
CA ARG A 10 9.82 2.19 -5.25
C ARG A 10 9.01 2.94 -6.30
N MET A 11 8.96 4.26 -6.18
CA MET A 11 8.20 5.14 -7.06
C MET A 11 9.12 6.07 -7.86
N THR A 12 8.72 6.35 -9.09
CA THR A 12 9.31 7.40 -9.93
C THR A 12 8.18 8.35 -10.34
N PRO A 13 8.03 9.51 -9.68
CA PRO A 13 7.02 10.49 -10.04
C PRO A 13 7.25 11.09 -11.44
N GLN A 14 6.19 11.60 -12.06
CA GLN A 14 6.32 12.46 -13.24
C GLN A 14 7.03 13.78 -12.87
N PRO A 15 7.72 14.43 -13.83
CA PRO A 15 8.27 15.77 -13.60
C PRO A 15 7.20 16.74 -13.12
N GLY A 16 7.49 17.45 -12.02
CA GLY A 16 6.56 18.41 -11.41
C GLY A 16 5.56 17.81 -10.43
N VAL A 17 5.51 16.48 -10.26
CA VAL A 17 4.72 15.83 -9.21
C VAL A 17 5.58 15.67 -7.95
N PRO A 18 5.20 16.27 -6.81
CA PRO A 18 5.91 16.08 -5.54
C PRO A 18 5.90 14.60 -5.10
N PRO A 19 7.00 14.06 -4.55
CA PRO A 19 7.04 12.68 -4.08
C PRO A 19 6.02 12.42 -2.96
N GLU A 20 5.71 13.41 -2.12
CA GLU A 20 4.69 13.32 -1.07
C GLU A 20 3.29 13.13 -1.66
N GLU A 21 2.98 13.85 -2.73
CA GLU A 21 1.69 13.72 -3.43
C GLU A 21 1.59 12.37 -4.14
N ALA A 22 2.69 11.92 -4.78
CA ALA A 22 2.77 10.60 -5.40
C ALA A 22 2.56 9.47 -4.37
N GLY A 23 3.22 9.54 -3.21
CA GLY A 23 3.06 8.56 -2.13
C GLY A 23 1.65 8.59 -1.52
N ALA A 24 1.08 9.78 -1.34
CA ALA A 24 -0.30 9.94 -0.88
C ALA A 24 -1.31 9.38 -1.88
N ALA A 25 -1.12 9.59 -3.18
CA ALA A 25 -1.97 9.05 -4.23
C ALA A 25 -1.94 7.51 -4.25
N VAL A 26 -0.75 6.90 -4.14
CA VAL A 26 -0.61 5.44 -4.02
C VAL A 26 -1.37 4.94 -2.79
N ALA A 27 -1.18 5.56 -1.63
CA ALA A 27 -1.84 5.15 -0.39
C ALA A 27 -3.38 5.28 -0.47
N ALA A 28 -3.88 6.37 -1.06
CA ALA A 28 -5.30 6.62 -1.20
C ALA A 28 -5.97 5.58 -2.12
N GLU A 29 -5.44 5.39 -3.32
CA GLU A 29 -6.07 4.59 -4.38
C GLU A 29 -5.80 3.08 -4.26
N SER A 30 -4.96 2.68 -3.30
CA SER A 30 -4.81 1.28 -2.83
C SER A 30 -5.54 1.01 -1.51
N SER A 31 -6.37 1.95 -1.04
CA SER A 31 -7.21 1.78 0.16
C SER A 31 -8.65 2.25 -0.04
N THR A 32 -8.94 3.54 0.14
CA THR A 32 -10.31 4.07 0.19
C THR A 32 -10.54 5.34 -0.63
N GLY A 33 -9.49 5.93 -1.20
CA GLY A 33 -9.57 7.22 -1.88
C GLY A 33 -9.94 7.11 -3.36
N THR A 34 -10.37 8.24 -3.92
CA THR A 34 -10.55 8.46 -5.36
C THR A 34 -10.17 9.90 -5.73
N TRP A 35 -10.23 10.25 -7.01
CA TRP A 35 -9.76 11.53 -7.57
C TRP A 35 -10.54 12.78 -7.14
N THR A 36 -11.69 12.63 -6.49
CA THR A 36 -12.51 13.74 -5.98
C THR A 36 -13.11 13.37 -4.63
N THR A 37 -13.42 14.39 -3.83
CA THR A 37 -14.07 14.18 -2.53
C THR A 37 -15.46 13.59 -2.70
N VAL A 38 -15.77 12.57 -1.89
CA VAL A 38 -17.07 11.93 -1.88
C VAL A 38 -17.73 12.10 -0.51
N TRP A 39 -18.98 12.56 -0.48
CA TRP A 39 -19.69 12.82 0.78
C TRP A 39 -19.89 11.55 1.62
N THR A 40 -19.87 10.38 0.97
CA THR A 40 -20.01 9.06 1.60
C THR A 40 -18.88 8.74 2.56
N ASP A 41 -17.74 9.45 2.49
CA ASP A 41 -16.68 9.37 3.48
C ASP A 41 -17.19 9.67 4.90
N GLY A 42 -18.21 10.54 5.02
CA GLY A 42 -18.85 10.88 6.29
C GLY A 42 -19.74 9.77 6.88
N LEU A 43 -19.98 8.68 6.12
CA LEU A 43 -20.75 7.52 6.60
C LEU A 43 -19.88 6.45 7.27
N THR A 44 -18.56 6.59 7.19
CA THR A 44 -17.59 5.65 7.75
C THR A 44 -16.48 6.40 8.49
N SER A 45 -15.60 5.67 9.17
CA SER A 45 -14.43 6.24 9.81
C SER A 45 -13.22 6.16 8.88
N LEU A 46 -12.96 7.22 8.11
CA LEU A 46 -11.75 7.31 7.30
C LEU A 46 -10.47 7.11 8.12
N ASP A 47 -10.44 7.58 9.37
CA ASP A 47 -9.27 7.38 10.24
C ASP A 47 -9.04 5.92 10.60
N ARG A 48 -10.06 5.07 10.54
CA ARG A 48 -9.89 3.63 10.70
C ARG A 48 -9.38 2.97 9.43
N TYR A 49 -9.92 3.34 8.26
CA TYR A 49 -9.76 2.56 7.02
C TYR A 49 -8.75 3.13 6.03
N LYS A 50 -8.37 4.40 6.12
CA LYS A 50 -7.43 4.99 5.14
C LYS A 50 -6.04 4.38 5.27
N GLY A 51 -5.49 3.97 4.12
CA GLY A 51 -4.06 3.73 3.97
C GLY A 51 -3.29 5.03 4.18
N ARG A 52 -2.08 4.94 4.73
CA ARG A 52 -1.26 6.13 5.06
C ARG A 52 0.15 5.96 4.53
N CYS A 53 0.57 6.84 3.64
CA CYS A 53 1.99 7.06 3.39
C CYS A 53 2.56 7.76 4.63
N TYR A 54 3.44 7.09 5.38
CA TYR A 54 3.95 7.60 6.66
C TYR A 54 5.41 8.03 6.58
N ASP A 55 6.14 7.57 5.57
CA ASP A 55 7.53 7.92 5.36
C ASP A 55 7.89 7.82 3.87
N ILE A 56 8.82 8.67 3.43
CA ILE A 56 9.34 8.70 2.07
C ILE A 56 10.83 9.00 2.14
N GLU A 57 11.64 8.12 1.56
CA GLU A 57 13.08 8.31 1.47
C GLU A 57 13.55 8.33 0.00
N PRO A 58 14.55 9.17 -0.35
CA PRO A 58 15.17 9.13 -1.66
C PRO A 58 15.99 7.85 -1.83
N VAL A 59 15.96 7.27 -3.03
CA VAL A 59 16.83 6.13 -3.36
C VAL A 59 18.25 6.64 -3.63
N ALA A 60 19.21 6.11 -2.87
CA ALA A 60 20.63 6.45 -3.07
C ALA A 60 21.09 6.11 -4.50
N GLY A 61 21.70 7.09 -5.18
CA GLY A 61 22.23 6.92 -6.55
C GLY A 61 21.22 7.19 -7.67
N GLU A 62 19.96 7.51 -7.35
CA GLU A 62 18.92 7.82 -8.33
C GLU A 62 18.41 9.26 -8.12
N GLU A 63 18.26 10.04 -9.19
CA GLU A 63 17.89 11.47 -9.07
C GLU A 63 16.40 11.72 -8.77
N ASN A 64 15.50 10.82 -9.17
CA ASN A 64 14.05 11.00 -9.04
C ASN A 64 13.33 9.70 -8.69
N GLN A 65 13.96 8.88 -7.84
CA GLN A 65 13.34 7.69 -7.28
C GLN A 65 13.26 7.78 -5.77
N TYR A 66 12.18 7.24 -5.22
CA TYR A 66 11.89 7.27 -3.80
C TYR A 66 11.33 5.93 -3.35
N ILE A 67 11.52 5.57 -2.09
CA ILE A 67 10.76 4.52 -1.43
C ILE A 67 9.65 5.19 -0.62
N ALA A 68 8.39 4.93 -0.98
CA ALA A 68 7.23 5.31 -0.19
C ALA A 68 6.82 4.15 0.69
N TYR A 69 6.69 4.41 1.99
CA TYR A 69 6.20 3.44 2.96
C TYR A 69 4.74 3.70 3.27
N VAL A 70 3.91 2.70 2.97
CA VAL A 70 2.45 2.77 3.15
C VAL A 70 2.00 1.77 4.21
N ALA A 71 1.22 2.25 5.18
CA ALA A 71 0.59 1.41 6.20
C ALA A 71 -0.90 1.22 5.88
N TYR A 72 -1.35 -0.03 5.89
CA TYR A 72 -2.73 -0.45 5.65
C TYR A 72 -3.33 -1.09 6.89
N PRO A 73 -4.49 -0.62 7.38
CA PRO A 73 -5.22 -1.28 8.45
C PRO A 73 -5.58 -2.73 8.08
N SER A 74 -5.43 -3.67 9.02
CA SER A 74 -5.75 -5.10 8.81
C SER A 74 -7.17 -5.35 8.33
N ASP A 75 -8.12 -4.54 8.81
CA ASP A 75 -9.55 -4.69 8.55
C ASP A 75 -9.93 -4.44 7.08
N LEU A 76 -9.02 -3.94 6.25
CA LEU A 76 -9.22 -3.81 4.81
C LEU A 76 -9.15 -5.15 4.07
N PHE A 77 -8.53 -6.17 4.69
CA PHE A 77 -8.15 -7.39 4.01
C PHE A 77 -9.00 -8.57 4.45
N GLU A 78 -9.49 -9.31 3.47
CA GLU A 78 -10.19 -10.56 3.67
C GLU A 78 -9.22 -11.63 4.20
N GLU A 79 -9.65 -12.33 5.26
CA GLU A 79 -8.90 -13.41 5.88
C GLU A 79 -8.65 -14.56 4.89
N GLY A 80 -7.38 -15.01 4.79
CA GLY A 80 -7.03 -16.16 3.96
C GLY A 80 -7.00 -15.89 2.45
N SER A 81 -7.13 -14.62 2.02
CA SER A 81 -7.28 -14.24 0.61
C SER A 81 -6.10 -13.42 0.09
N VAL A 82 -5.09 -14.10 -0.48
CA VAL A 82 -3.97 -13.43 -1.19
C VAL A 82 -4.51 -12.61 -2.37
N THR A 83 -5.59 -13.08 -3.01
CA THR A 83 -6.26 -12.38 -4.09
C THR A 83 -6.79 -11.02 -3.64
N ASN A 84 -7.49 -10.96 -2.51
CA ASN A 84 -7.99 -9.70 -1.97
C ASN A 84 -6.83 -8.75 -1.60
N LEU A 85 -5.79 -9.27 -0.93
CA LEU A 85 -4.58 -8.50 -0.59
C LEU A 85 -3.98 -7.79 -1.82
N PHE A 86 -3.74 -8.51 -2.90
CA PHE A 86 -3.14 -7.92 -4.10
C PHE A 86 -4.10 -7.08 -4.93
N THR A 87 -5.41 -7.38 -4.89
CA THR A 87 -6.42 -6.52 -5.53
C THR A 87 -6.36 -5.10 -4.97
N SER A 88 -6.20 -4.96 -3.65
CA SER A 88 -6.08 -3.65 -2.99
C SER A 88 -4.71 -3.02 -3.24
N ILE A 89 -3.62 -3.73 -2.93
CA ILE A 89 -2.26 -3.13 -2.89
C ILE A 89 -1.72 -2.81 -4.29
N VAL A 90 -1.97 -3.68 -5.28
CA VAL A 90 -1.37 -3.55 -6.62
C VAL A 90 -2.40 -3.42 -7.75
N GLY A 91 -3.70 -3.34 -7.44
CA GLY A 91 -4.77 -3.38 -8.43
C GLY A 91 -4.69 -2.27 -9.48
N ASN A 92 -4.74 -1.00 -9.04
CA ASN A 92 -4.85 0.15 -9.95
C ASN A 92 -3.61 1.07 -9.96
N VAL A 93 -2.87 1.13 -8.85
CA VAL A 93 -1.87 2.18 -8.60
C VAL A 93 -0.68 2.17 -9.57
N PHE A 94 -0.39 1.05 -10.22
CA PHE A 94 0.69 0.92 -11.20
C PHE A 94 0.37 1.64 -12.53
N GLY A 95 -0.90 1.93 -12.81
CA GLY A 95 -1.36 2.63 -14.02
C GLY A 95 -1.50 4.15 -13.85
N PHE A 96 -1.09 4.71 -12.71
CA PHE A 96 -1.29 6.12 -12.40
C PHE A 96 -0.50 7.03 -13.34
N LYS A 97 -1.19 7.94 -14.03
CA LYS A 97 -0.54 8.88 -14.97
C LYS A 97 0.47 9.81 -14.29
N ALA A 98 0.30 10.09 -13.01
CA ALA A 98 1.21 10.90 -12.18
C ALA A 98 2.52 10.17 -11.85
N LEU A 99 2.62 8.86 -12.12
CA LEU A 99 3.81 8.04 -11.92
C LEU A 99 4.38 7.63 -13.28
N ARG A 100 5.71 7.69 -13.42
CA ARG A 100 6.43 7.11 -14.55
C ARG A 100 6.66 5.61 -14.36
N ALA A 101 6.93 5.21 -13.13
CA ALA A 101 7.14 3.83 -12.74
C ALA A 101 6.76 3.64 -11.27
N LEU A 102 6.31 2.43 -10.96
CA LEU A 102 6.02 1.98 -9.61
C LEU A 102 6.44 0.51 -9.48
N ARG A 103 7.06 0.14 -8.38
CA ARG A 103 7.41 -1.23 -8.04
C ARG A 103 7.11 -1.47 -6.56
N LEU A 104 6.41 -2.56 -6.27
CA LEU A 104 6.29 -3.09 -4.91
C LEU A 104 7.59 -3.84 -4.59
N GLU A 105 8.36 -3.35 -3.62
CA GLU A 105 9.64 -3.94 -3.21
C GLU A 105 9.45 -4.99 -2.12
N ASP A 106 8.63 -4.68 -1.10
CA ASP A 106 8.42 -5.58 0.04
C ASP A 106 7.05 -5.36 0.70
N LEU A 107 6.59 -6.41 1.39
CA LEU A 107 5.40 -6.42 2.23
C LEU A 107 5.72 -6.98 3.61
N ARG A 108 5.50 -6.18 4.64
CA ARG A 108 5.44 -6.69 6.01
C ARG A 108 4.05 -7.24 6.28
N ILE A 109 3.95 -8.57 6.37
CA ILE A 109 2.71 -9.25 6.75
C ILE A 109 2.65 -9.45 8.27
N PRO A 110 1.64 -8.91 8.98
CA PRO A 110 1.52 -9.05 10.43
C PRO A 110 1.06 -10.46 10.82
N PRO A 111 1.47 -10.98 12.00
CA PRO A 111 1.05 -12.30 12.47
C PRO A 111 -0.47 -12.47 12.57
N ALA A 112 -1.21 -11.39 12.84
CA ALA A 112 -2.67 -11.40 12.91
C ALA A 112 -3.31 -11.79 11.57
N TYR A 113 -2.72 -11.37 10.44
CA TYR A 113 -3.20 -11.72 9.11
C TYR A 113 -2.60 -13.05 8.64
N SER A 114 -1.30 -13.29 8.84
CA SER A 114 -0.68 -14.54 8.35
C SER A 114 -1.28 -15.80 8.96
N LYS A 115 -1.78 -15.73 10.21
CA LYS A 115 -2.42 -16.86 10.90
C LYS A 115 -3.78 -17.26 10.33
N THR A 116 -4.37 -16.45 9.46
CA THR A 116 -5.64 -16.81 8.79
C THR A 116 -5.41 -17.72 7.58
N PHE A 117 -4.15 -17.99 7.22
CA PHE A 117 -3.77 -18.83 6.10
C PHE A 117 -3.31 -20.20 6.58
N GLN A 118 -3.57 -21.23 5.78
CA GLN A 118 -3.04 -22.57 6.03
C GLN A 118 -1.50 -22.61 5.93
N GLY A 119 -0.92 -21.85 5.00
CA GLY A 119 0.51 -21.92 4.69
C GLY A 119 0.90 -23.23 3.97
N PRO A 120 2.18 -23.61 4.01
CA PRO A 120 2.67 -24.83 3.36
C PRO A 120 2.05 -26.09 4.00
N PRO A 121 1.55 -27.06 3.21
CA PRO A 121 0.85 -28.24 3.74
C PRO A 121 1.74 -29.20 4.55
N HIS A 122 3.06 -29.18 4.35
CA HIS A 122 3.99 -30.09 5.03
C HIS A 122 5.16 -29.35 5.69
N GLY A 123 5.71 -28.32 5.03
CA GLY A 123 6.82 -27.52 5.55
C GLY A 123 8.13 -28.31 5.69
N ILE A 124 9.23 -27.57 5.83
CA ILE A 124 10.52 -28.16 6.24
C ILE A 124 10.56 -28.15 7.77
N GLN A 125 10.90 -29.30 8.37
CA GLN A 125 11.15 -29.40 9.81
C GLN A 125 12.65 -29.22 10.04
N VAL A 126 13.01 -28.27 10.90
CA VAL A 126 14.40 -28.01 11.34
C VAL A 126 14.55 -28.29 12.83
#